data_AF-A0A7C3F4P4-F1
#
_entry.id   AF-A0A7C3F4P4-F1
#
_cell.length_a   1.000
_cell.length_b   1.000
_cell.length_c   1.000
_cell.angle_alpha   90.00
_cell.angle_beta   90.00
_cell.angle_gamma   90.00
#
_symmetry.space_group_name_H-M   'P 1'
#
loop_
_entity.id
_entity.type
_entity.pdbx_description
1 polymer ?
#
loop_
_entity_poly.entity_id
_entity_poly.type
_entity_poly.pdbx_seq_one_letter_code
_entity_poly.pdbx_strand_id
1 'polypeptide(L)'
;GSFIDELAEMLGVSVTDGQFARLAFAAPHTIDLGTRCAAFMAQAVASAQQEGVPLEVITASLSLAIARNYLSKVVANRRLGDRVIITGAVFYNQAIVSAFHRELEGKTLIVPEHKEISGAIGAALLAREEIEGGKSGFKGFQRVIDSQVTLSTFTCKGCDNNCTITRMEIPGEKATYYGSRCDRYDAAAGLAKQETFFDERERLLFSQYRKDSGAGPAVGLPRALLVYDFAPLLIAFLNALGVRCVLSSTSTGEIIAKSVELSYTDSCFPLKLLHGHAAALAEADYVLYPSAIRMGEKDGDENQKYSCPLVQAAPYIIRQSVNLGDRLLIPTLDFSQGIDDVIKNLTDVAVKMGFSRKKGKEAAL
;
A
#
# COMPACT_ATOMS: atom_id res chain seq x y z
N GLY A 1 9.00 13.80 -5.84
CA GLY A 1 7.94 13.09 -5.09
C GLY A 1 7.93 11.68 -5.59
N SER A 2 8.13 10.68 -4.72
CA SER A 2 8.68 9.36 -5.10
C SER A 2 8.06 8.74 -6.36
N PHE A 3 6.73 8.76 -6.49
CA PHE A 3 6.06 8.20 -7.65
C PHE A 3 6.42 8.89 -8.99
N ILE A 4 6.52 10.22 -9.02
CA ILE A 4 6.97 10.94 -10.22
C ILE A 4 8.45 10.67 -10.46
N ASP A 5 9.25 10.64 -9.39
CA ASP A 5 10.69 10.44 -9.49
C ASP A 5 10.99 9.06 -10.10
N GLU A 6 10.31 8.00 -9.63
CA GLU A 6 10.42 6.63 -10.14
C GLU A 6 10.00 6.52 -11.62
N LEU A 7 8.86 7.11 -12.00
CA LEU A 7 8.39 7.07 -13.38
C LEU A 7 9.24 7.90 -14.33
N ALA A 8 9.70 9.07 -13.89
CA ALA A 8 10.57 9.90 -14.69
C ALA A 8 11.93 9.25 -14.89
N GLU A 9 12.49 8.60 -13.86
CA GLU A 9 13.72 7.80 -13.98
C GLU A 9 13.56 6.67 -15.00
N MET A 10 12.44 5.94 -14.97
CA MET A 10 12.11 4.92 -15.97
C MET A 10 12.06 5.46 -17.40
N LEU A 11 11.60 6.71 -17.56
CA LEU A 11 11.54 7.41 -18.85
C LEU A 11 12.86 8.08 -19.25
N GLY A 12 13.90 8.04 -18.39
CA GLY A 12 15.14 8.77 -18.60
C GLY A 12 14.99 10.29 -18.52
N VAL A 13 14.00 10.78 -17.76
CA VAL A 13 13.65 12.19 -17.60
C VAL A 13 14.02 12.67 -16.20
N SER A 14 14.75 13.78 -16.13
CA SER A 14 15.06 14.45 -14.87
C SER A 14 13.87 15.27 -14.35
N VAL A 15 13.60 15.12 -13.05
CA VAL A 15 12.58 15.88 -12.31
C VAL A 15 13.18 17.04 -11.51
N THR A 16 14.50 17.13 -11.40
CA THR A 16 15.21 18.09 -10.54
C THR A 16 15.66 19.35 -11.26
N ASP A 17 15.76 19.33 -12.59
CA ASP A 17 16.24 20.44 -13.43
C ASP A 17 15.13 21.09 -14.29
N GLY A 18 13.87 20.73 -14.02
CA GLY A 18 12.69 21.18 -14.76
C GLY A 18 12.49 20.53 -16.13
N GLN A 19 13.30 19.55 -16.54
CA GLN A 19 13.16 18.85 -17.82
C GLN A 19 11.77 18.23 -17.97
N PHE A 20 11.28 17.55 -16.94
CA PHE A 20 9.93 16.97 -16.93
C PHE A 20 8.86 18.00 -17.31
N ALA A 21 8.89 19.19 -16.70
CA ALA A 21 7.88 20.22 -16.95
C ALA A 21 8.02 20.81 -18.37
N ARG A 22 9.25 21.00 -18.86
CA ARG A 22 9.50 21.48 -20.24
C ARG A 22 8.95 20.51 -21.28
N LEU A 23 9.18 19.21 -21.11
CA LEU A 23 8.62 18.17 -21.98
C LEU A 23 7.08 18.21 -21.95
N ALA A 24 6.50 18.23 -20.75
CA ALA A 24 5.05 18.24 -20.60
C ALA A 24 4.39 19.47 -21.27
N PHE A 25 5.03 20.65 -21.20
CA PHE A 25 4.51 21.87 -21.84
C PHE A 25 4.70 21.92 -23.36
N ALA A 26 5.63 21.14 -23.91
CA ALA A 26 5.81 21.01 -25.36
C ALA A 26 4.81 20.03 -26.00
N ALA A 27 4.03 19.32 -25.18
CA ALA A 27 3.11 18.29 -25.67
C ALA A 27 1.95 18.90 -26.49
N PRO A 28 1.72 18.42 -27.74
CA PRO A 28 0.62 18.91 -28.56
C PRO A 28 -0.75 18.36 -28.12
N HIS A 29 -0.76 17.24 -27.38
CA HIS A 29 -1.96 16.60 -26.86
C HIS A 29 -1.63 15.72 -25.65
N THR A 30 -2.67 15.16 -25.03
CA THR A 30 -2.54 14.21 -23.91
C THR A 30 -3.34 12.94 -24.20
N ILE A 31 -2.87 11.81 -23.69
CA ILE A 31 -3.54 10.51 -23.70
C ILE A 31 -4.07 10.18 -22.30
N ASP A 32 -4.93 9.16 -22.19
CA ASP A 32 -5.39 8.67 -20.89
C ASP A 32 -4.43 7.59 -20.35
N LEU A 33 -3.74 7.90 -19.27
CA LEU A 33 -2.89 6.94 -18.53
C LEU A 33 -3.62 6.30 -17.33
N GLY A 34 -4.92 6.55 -17.22
CA GLY A 34 -5.78 6.05 -16.16
C GLY A 34 -5.63 6.81 -14.84
N THR A 35 -6.56 6.51 -13.92
CA THR A 35 -6.67 7.20 -12.61
C THR A 35 -6.80 6.20 -11.45
N ARG A 36 -6.37 4.95 -11.64
CA ARG A 36 -6.49 3.86 -10.66
C ARG A 36 -5.42 3.94 -9.57
N CYS A 37 -4.51 2.96 -9.47
CA CYS A 37 -3.41 3.01 -8.52
C CYS A 37 -2.08 3.19 -9.25
N ALA A 38 -1.02 3.54 -8.51
CA ALA A 38 0.33 3.73 -9.02
C ALA A 38 0.80 2.59 -9.94
N ALA A 39 0.50 1.33 -9.59
CA ALA A 39 0.91 0.18 -10.40
C ALA A 39 0.25 0.16 -11.79
N PHE A 40 -1.06 0.43 -11.88
CA PHE A 40 -1.75 0.51 -13.18
C PHE A 40 -1.27 1.70 -14.01
N MET A 41 -1.03 2.84 -13.37
CA MET A 41 -0.50 4.01 -14.08
C MET A 41 0.93 3.77 -14.58
N ALA A 42 1.77 3.08 -13.80
CA ALA A 42 3.11 2.67 -14.23
C ALA A 42 3.06 1.73 -15.44
N GLN A 43 2.15 0.74 -15.43
CA GLN A 43 1.92 -0.13 -16.58
C GLN A 43 1.44 0.64 -17.82
N ALA A 44 0.52 1.60 -17.64
CA ALA A 44 0.03 2.43 -18.74
C ALA A 44 1.15 3.30 -19.34
N VAL A 45 2.02 3.86 -18.51
CA VAL A 45 3.22 4.60 -18.95
C VAL A 45 4.16 3.70 -19.73
N ALA A 46 4.44 2.49 -19.22
CA ALA A 46 5.30 1.52 -19.92
C ALA A 46 4.71 1.10 -21.27
N SER A 47 3.40 0.86 -21.35
CA SER A 47 2.71 0.55 -22.62
C SER A 47 2.82 1.70 -23.62
N ALA A 48 2.52 2.93 -23.18
CA ALA A 48 2.63 4.11 -24.03
C ALA A 48 4.07 4.30 -24.56
N GLN A 49 5.08 4.05 -23.72
CA GLN A 49 6.48 4.10 -24.14
C GLN A 49 6.79 3.02 -25.19
N GLN A 50 6.32 1.78 -25.01
CA GLN A 50 6.50 0.69 -25.98
C GLN A 50 5.78 0.93 -27.30
N GLU A 51 4.64 1.63 -27.27
CA GLU A 51 3.88 2.05 -28.45
C GLU A 51 4.52 3.25 -29.17
N GLY A 52 5.63 3.79 -28.65
CA GLY A 52 6.36 4.90 -29.27
C GLY A 52 5.71 6.26 -29.04
N VAL A 53 4.86 6.40 -28.03
CA VAL A 53 4.28 7.71 -27.66
C VAL A 53 5.41 8.66 -27.25
N PRO A 54 5.44 9.90 -27.79
CA PRO A 54 6.49 10.86 -27.46
C PRO A 54 6.55 11.20 -25.96
N LEU A 55 7.75 11.44 -25.43
CA LEU A 55 7.95 11.74 -24.01
C LEU A 55 7.21 13.00 -23.56
N GLU A 56 7.05 13.99 -24.44
CA GLU A 56 6.26 15.19 -24.17
C GLU A 56 4.81 14.82 -23.86
N VAL A 57 4.21 13.97 -24.70
CA VAL A 57 2.84 13.48 -24.53
C VAL A 57 2.73 12.64 -23.25
N ILE A 58 3.67 11.74 -22.97
CA ILE A 58 3.66 10.91 -21.75
C ILE A 58 3.75 11.78 -20.49
N THR A 59 4.69 12.72 -20.42
CA THR A 59 4.90 13.59 -19.24
C THR A 59 3.71 14.53 -18.98
N ALA A 60 3.10 15.07 -20.03
CA ALA A 60 1.88 15.87 -19.94
C ALA A 60 0.68 15.04 -19.45
N SER A 61 0.51 13.85 -20.02
CA SER A 61 -0.58 12.93 -19.68
C SER A 61 -0.44 12.41 -18.25
N LEU A 62 0.78 12.12 -17.80
CA LEU A 62 1.08 11.67 -16.44
C LEU A 62 0.74 12.78 -15.42
N SER A 63 1.03 14.04 -15.75
CA SER A 63 0.69 15.17 -14.90
C SER A 63 -0.82 15.27 -14.64
N LEU A 64 -1.63 15.11 -15.70
CA LEU A 64 -3.09 15.09 -15.59
C LEU A 64 -3.60 13.86 -14.86
N ALA A 65 -3.05 12.68 -15.16
CA ALA A 65 -3.42 11.43 -14.49
C ALA A 65 -3.22 11.52 -12.98
N ILE A 66 -2.10 12.12 -12.53
CA ILE A 66 -1.82 12.36 -11.11
C ILE A 66 -2.84 13.29 -10.47
N ALA A 67 -3.14 14.43 -11.11
CA ALA A 67 -4.13 15.38 -10.59
C ALA A 67 -5.52 14.72 -10.48
N ARG A 68 -5.98 14.07 -11.55
CA ARG A 68 -7.25 13.34 -11.58
C ARG A 68 -7.32 12.22 -10.56
N ASN A 69 -6.23 11.46 -10.39
CA ASN A 69 -6.15 10.41 -9.39
C ASN A 69 -6.32 11.00 -7.98
N TYR A 70 -5.59 12.06 -7.66
CA TYR A 70 -5.70 12.72 -6.35
C TYR A 70 -7.13 13.23 -6.10
N LEU A 71 -7.73 13.90 -7.08
CA LEU A 71 -9.10 14.41 -6.95
C LEU A 71 -10.13 13.28 -6.83
N SER A 72 -10.01 12.21 -7.62
CA SER A 72 -10.96 11.09 -7.60
C SER A 72 -10.82 10.21 -6.34
N LYS A 73 -9.60 9.95 -5.88
CA LYS A 73 -9.32 8.95 -4.83
C LYS A 73 -9.08 9.55 -3.46
N VAL A 74 -8.42 10.70 -3.40
CA VAL A 74 -8.06 11.35 -2.13
C VAL A 74 -9.10 12.41 -1.77
N VAL A 75 -9.45 13.32 -2.68
CA VAL A 75 -10.54 14.27 -2.40
C VAL A 75 -11.88 13.54 -2.43
N ALA A 76 -12.11 12.72 -3.45
CA ALA A 76 -13.33 11.93 -3.65
C ALA A 76 -14.58 12.82 -3.54
N ASN A 77 -15.52 12.48 -2.66
CA ASN A 77 -16.78 13.21 -2.49
C ASN A 77 -16.67 14.42 -1.53
N ARG A 78 -15.46 14.78 -1.08
CA ARG A 78 -15.27 15.92 -0.18
C ARG A 78 -15.53 17.23 -0.93
N ARG A 79 -16.30 18.13 -0.31
CA ARG A 79 -16.58 19.45 -0.88
C ARG A 79 -15.33 20.34 -0.82
N LEU A 80 -14.92 20.89 -1.97
CA LEU A 80 -13.83 21.86 -2.07
C LEU A 80 -14.40 23.28 -2.09
N GLY A 81 -13.86 24.16 -1.24
CA GLY A 81 -14.13 25.60 -1.30
C GLY A 81 -13.56 26.27 -2.56
N ASP A 82 -13.76 27.58 -2.68
CA ASP A 82 -13.30 28.36 -3.83
C ASP A 82 -11.80 28.64 -3.81
N ARG A 83 -11.19 28.62 -2.61
CA ARG A 83 -9.74 28.77 -2.43
C ARG A 83 -9.14 27.45 -2.04
N VAL A 84 -8.20 26.96 -2.86
CA VAL A 84 -7.52 25.69 -2.66
C VAL A 84 -6.04 25.95 -2.49
N ILE A 85 -5.47 25.49 -1.38
CA ILE A 85 -4.03 25.52 -1.15
C ILE A 85 -3.47 24.15 -1.52
N ILE A 86 -2.45 24.11 -2.37
CA ILE A 86 -1.74 22.89 -2.74
C ILE A 86 -0.31 22.95 -2.20
N THR A 87 0.06 21.95 -1.39
CA THR A 87 1.34 21.92 -0.65
C THR A 87 2.07 20.57 -0.81
N GLY A 88 3.38 20.60 -0.60
CA GLY A 88 4.27 19.46 -0.80
C GLY A 88 5.26 19.66 -1.95
N ALA A 89 6.41 19.00 -1.87
CA ALA A 89 7.52 19.16 -2.83
C ALA A 89 7.13 18.78 -4.28
N VAL A 90 6.06 17.99 -4.47
CA VAL A 90 5.55 17.66 -5.80
C VAL A 90 5.19 18.90 -6.62
N PHE A 91 4.75 19.98 -5.96
CA PHE A 91 4.33 21.23 -6.59
C PHE A 91 5.50 22.15 -6.96
N TYR A 92 6.76 21.71 -6.85
CA TYR A 92 7.87 22.34 -7.60
C TYR A 92 7.74 22.08 -9.10
N ASN A 93 7.15 20.96 -9.49
CA ASN A 93 6.94 20.61 -10.88
C ASN A 93 5.76 21.42 -11.46
N GLN A 94 6.08 22.37 -12.33
CA GLN A 94 5.10 23.29 -12.92
C GLN A 94 4.05 22.57 -13.79
N ALA A 95 4.38 21.41 -14.38
CA ALA A 95 3.40 20.63 -15.13
C ALA A 95 2.32 20.04 -14.21
N ILE A 96 2.70 19.63 -12.99
CA ILE A 96 1.74 19.18 -11.97
C ILE A 96 0.87 20.34 -11.51
N VAL A 97 1.47 21.49 -11.22
CA VAL A 97 0.71 22.71 -10.85
C VAL A 97 -0.30 23.06 -11.94
N SER A 98 0.12 23.07 -13.21
CA SER A 98 -0.76 23.31 -14.36
C SER A 98 -1.89 22.27 -14.48
N ALA A 99 -1.58 20.99 -14.27
CA ALA A 99 -2.59 19.93 -14.26
C ALA A 99 -3.66 20.16 -13.18
N PHE A 100 -3.28 20.57 -11.96
CA PHE A 100 -4.25 20.92 -10.92
C PHE A 100 -5.04 22.18 -11.27
N HIS A 101 -4.43 23.20 -11.88
CA HIS A 101 -5.16 24.38 -12.37
C HIS A 101 -6.25 24.00 -13.39
N ARG A 102 -5.93 23.07 -14.29
CA ARG A 102 -6.89 22.57 -15.29
C ARG A 102 -8.02 21.76 -14.65
N GLU A 103 -7.72 20.82 -13.76
CA GLU A 103 -8.73 19.94 -13.17
C GLU A 103 -9.58 20.65 -12.09
N LEU A 104 -9.10 21.78 -11.57
CA LEU A 104 -9.81 22.65 -10.63
C LEU A 104 -10.17 24.00 -11.26
N GLU A 105 -10.52 24.00 -12.55
CA GLU A 105 -10.96 25.19 -13.26
C GLU A 105 -12.09 25.91 -12.51
N GLY A 106 -12.00 27.24 -12.44
CA GLY A 106 -12.94 28.08 -11.68
C GLY A 106 -12.61 28.24 -10.19
N LYS A 107 -11.62 27.51 -9.66
CA LYS A 107 -11.12 27.73 -8.29
C LYS A 107 -9.87 28.60 -8.27
N THR A 108 -9.66 29.28 -7.14
CA THR A 108 -8.43 30.02 -6.86
C THR A 108 -7.42 29.09 -6.21
N LEU A 109 -6.37 28.72 -6.94
CA LEU A 109 -5.30 27.87 -6.42
C LEU A 109 -4.17 28.74 -5.85
N ILE A 110 -3.67 28.34 -4.69
CA ILE A 110 -2.56 28.98 -4.01
C ILE A 110 -1.46 27.93 -3.84
N VAL A 111 -0.31 28.18 -4.44
CA VAL A 111 0.92 27.41 -4.23
C VAL A 111 1.83 28.23 -3.31
N PRO A 112 1.98 27.86 -2.02
CA PRO A 112 2.85 28.61 -1.11
C PRO A 112 4.32 28.56 -1.57
N GLU A 113 5.06 29.62 -1.26
CA GLU A 113 6.51 29.71 -1.55
C GLU A 113 7.27 28.50 -0.98
N HIS A 114 7.06 28.26 0.32
CA HIS A 114 7.65 27.17 1.11
C HIS A 114 6.74 25.92 1.20
N LYS A 115 6.13 25.54 0.06
CA LYS A 115 5.22 24.38 -0.06
C LYS A 115 5.78 23.07 0.51
N GLU A 116 7.09 22.86 0.41
CA GLU A 116 7.83 21.67 0.82
C GLU A 116 7.98 21.51 2.34
N ILE A 117 8.00 22.62 3.09
CA ILE A 117 8.15 22.62 4.56
C ILE A 117 6.87 23.07 5.29
N SER A 118 5.74 23.17 4.59
CA SER A 118 4.46 23.60 5.18
C SER A 118 4.07 22.81 6.43
N GLY A 119 4.32 21.49 6.47
CA GLY A 119 4.09 20.66 7.65
C GLY A 119 4.99 21.02 8.84
N ALA A 120 6.26 21.36 8.59
CA ALA A 120 7.20 21.79 9.63
C ALA A 120 6.82 23.16 10.21
N ILE A 121 6.35 24.08 9.36
CA ILE A 121 5.79 25.36 9.80
C ILE A 121 4.56 25.11 10.70
N GLY A 122 3.65 24.23 10.29
CA GLY A 122 2.48 23.84 11.09
C GLY A 122 2.87 23.27 12.46
N ALA A 123 3.84 22.36 12.51
CA ALA A 123 4.34 21.80 13.76
C ALA A 123 4.95 22.87 14.68
N ALA A 124 5.70 23.84 14.11
CA ALA A 124 6.26 24.95 14.88
C ALA A 124 5.17 25.88 15.45
N LEU A 125 4.10 26.12 14.68
CA LEU A 125 2.94 26.90 15.15
C LEU A 125 2.21 26.20 16.29
N LEU A 126 1.94 24.90 16.16
CA LEU A 126 1.32 24.09 17.22
C LEU A 126 2.18 24.07 18.49
N ALA A 127 3.49 23.88 18.35
CA ALA A 127 4.41 23.94 19.49
C ALA A 127 4.39 25.32 20.17
N ARG A 128 4.27 26.41 19.40
CA ARG A 128 4.15 27.77 19.95
C ARG A 128 2.81 27.99 20.68
N GLU A 129 1.73 27.41 20.19
CA GLU A 129 0.41 27.47 20.85
C GLU A 129 0.42 26.70 22.17
N GLU A 130 0.97 25.48 22.17
CA GLU A 130 1.04 24.60 23.34
C GLU A 130 1.87 25.18 24.49
N ILE A 131 2.97 25.89 24.19
CA ILE A 131 3.83 26.45 25.23
C ILE A 131 3.22 27.68 25.92
N GLU A 132 2.10 28.24 25.44
CA GLU A 132 1.38 29.41 26.01
C GLU A 132 2.30 30.58 26.46
N GLY A 133 3.38 30.86 25.70
CA GLY A 133 4.35 31.91 26.05
C GLY A 133 5.50 31.47 26.99
N GLY A 134 5.57 30.19 27.33
CA GLY A 134 6.73 29.55 27.95
C GLY A 134 7.98 29.63 27.08
N LYS A 135 9.16 29.50 27.71
CA LYS A 135 10.43 29.51 26.99
C LYS A 135 10.67 28.15 26.32
N SER A 136 10.94 28.19 25.01
CA SER A 136 11.38 27.02 24.25
C SER A 136 12.75 26.54 24.75
N GLY A 137 12.97 25.21 24.70
CA GLY A 137 14.30 24.59 24.89
C GLY A 137 15.24 24.76 23.68
N PHE A 138 14.80 25.50 22.64
CA PHE A 138 15.60 25.78 21.45
C PHE A 138 16.89 26.52 21.82
N LYS A 139 18.02 25.96 21.39
CA LYS A 139 19.38 26.42 21.76
C LYS A 139 19.84 27.68 21.03
N GLY A 140 19.03 28.19 20.10
CA GLY A 140 19.33 29.35 19.26
C GLY A 140 20.03 28.97 17.94
N PHE A 141 19.74 29.74 16.88
CA PHE A 141 20.27 29.47 15.54
C PHE A 141 21.80 29.48 15.46
N GLN A 142 22.45 30.44 16.13
CA GLN A 142 23.91 30.55 16.11
C GLN A 142 24.57 29.27 16.64
N ARG A 143 24.06 28.73 17.75
CA ARG A 143 24.56 27.48 18.32
C ARG A 143 24.33 26.29 17.40
N VAL A 144 23.23 26.26 16.63
CA VAL A 144 22.99 25.21 15.63
C VAL A 144 23.95 25.35 14.44
N ILE A 145 24.21 26.57 13.97
CA ILE A 145 25.15 26.85 12.87
C ILE A 145 26.59 26.50 13.27
N ASP A 146 26.99 26.87 14.48
CA ASP A 146 28.35 26.64 15.00
C ASP A 146 28.57 25.20 15.49
N SER A 147 27.50 24.39 15.57
CA SER A 147 27.61 23.01 15.99
C SER A 147 28.40 22.21 14.95
N GLN A 148 29.52 21.63 15.38
CA GLN A 148 30.24 20.67 14.55
C GLN A 148 29.47 19.35 14.52
N VAL A 149 28.61 19.21 13.52
CA VAL A 149 27.84 17.99 13.31
C VAL A 149 28.70 16.96 12.59
N THR A 150 28.89 15.80 13.22
CA THR A 150 29.48 14.63 12.55
C THR A 150 28.36 13.69 12.13
N LEU A 151 28.21 13.48 10.82
CA LEU A 151 27.26 12.52 10.25
C LEU A 151 28.00 11.22 9.93
N SER A 152 27.44 10.09 10.37
CA SER A 152 27.89 8.77 9.95
C SER A 152 26.68 7.94 9.54
N THR A 153 26.86 7.03 8.59
CA THR A 153 25.77 6.17 8.10
C THR A 153 26.10 4.71 8.33
N PHE A 154 25.10 3.93 8.72
CA PHE A 154 25.21 2.47 8.77
C PHE A 154 23.93 1.82 8.28
N THR A 155 24.03 0.59 7.78
CA THR A 155 22.86 -0.20 7.36
C THR A 155 22.27 -0.92 8.57
N CYS A 156 21.00 -0.63 8.88
CA CYS A 156 20.25 -1.34 9.92
C CYS A 156 19.95 -2.77 9.48
N LYS A 157 20.45 -3.76 10.23
CA LYS A 157 20.17 -5.19 10.02
C LYS A 157 19.04 -5.72 10.90
N GLY A 158 18.19 -4.83 11.41
CA GLY A 158 17.10 -5.19 12.33
C GLY A 158 15.93 -5.91 11.66
N CYS A 159 15.77 -5.70 10.36
CA CYS A 159 14.80 -6.37 9.49
C CYS A 159 15.27 -6.20 8.03
N ASP A 160 14.54 -6.79 7.10
CA ASP A 160 14.95 -6.88 5.69
C ASP A 160 14.86 -5.57 4.91
N ASN A 161 14.27 -4.54 5.52
CA ASN A 161 14.26 -3.20 4.95
C ASN A 161 15.67 -2.62 4.77
N ASN A 162 16.67 -3.14 5.50
CA ASN A 162 18.07 -2.72 5.41
C ASN A 162 18.23 -1.19 5.35
N CYS A 163 17.49 -0.49 6.22
CA CYS A 163 17.41 0.97 6.17
C CYS A 163 18.81 1.57 6.37
N THR A 164 19.19 2.53 5.52
CA THR A 164 20.37 3.35 5.77
C THR A 164 20.04 4.32 6.90
N ILE A 165 20.64 4.10 8.06
CA ILE A 165 20.46 4.95 9.23
C ILE A 165 21.59 5.97 9.26
N THR A 166 21.21 7.24 9.36
CA THR A 166 22.14 8.33 9.60
C THR A 166 22.19 8.61 11.09
N ARG A 167 23.37 8.47 11.68
CA ARG A 167 23.70 8.89 13.04
C ARG A 167 24.26 10.30 12.98
N MET A 168 23.62 11.22 13.68
CA MET A 168 24.02 12.60 13.85
C MET A 168 24.58 12.83 15.25
N GLU A 169 25.86 13.19 15.31
CA GLU A 169 26.57 13.48 16.55
C GLU A 169 26.90 14.96 16.65
N ILE A 170 26.51 15.56 17.77
CA ILE A 170 26.85 16.93 18.13
C ILE A 170 27.66 16.85 19.43
N PRO A 171 28.87 17.45 19.51
CA PRO A 171 29.69 17.44 20.71
C PRO A 171 28.91 17.88 21.96
N GLY A 172 28.94 17.04 23.01
CA GLY A 172 28.24 17.31 24.27
C GLY A 172 26.74 16.99 24.25
N GLU A 173 26.21 16.41 23.18
CA GLU A 173 24.81 15.99 23.06
C GLU A 173 24.69 14.49 22.85
N LYS A 174 23.51 13.94 23.14
CA LYS A 174 23.19 12.55 22.82
C LYS A 174 23.08 12.42 21.30
N ALA A 175 23.74 11.41 20.74
CA ALA A 175 23.61 11.10 19.31
C ALA A 175 22.13 10.89 18.94
N THR A 176 21.72 11.51 17.85
CA THR A 176 20.39 11.37 17.26
C THR A 176 20.50 10.54 16.00
N TYR A 177 19.42 9.85 15.63
CA TYR A 177 19.40 8.96 14.49
C TYR A 177 18.16 9.24 13.65
N TYR A 178 18.26 9.10 12.34
CA TYR A 178 17.14 9.19 11.43
C TYR A 178 17.34 8.31 10.19
N GLY A 179 16.25 7.97 9.49
CA GLY A 179 16.26 7.12 8.29
C GLY A 179 15.69 5.71 8.52
N SER A 180 15.17 5.41 9.71
CA SER A 180 14.50 4.14 9.97
C SER A 180 13.05 4.17 9.48
N ARG A 181 12.64 3.15 8.73
CA ARG A 181 11.24 3.00 8.28
C ARG A 181 10.27 2.56 9.38
N CYS A 182 10.81 2.02 10.47
CA CYS A 182 10.05 1.46 11.59
C CYS A 182 10.22 2.27 12.89
N ASP A 183 10.71 3.51 12.77
CA ASP A 183 10.98 4.44 13.87
C ASP A 183 11.94 3.95 14.96
N ARG A 184 12.56 2.76 14.79
CA ARG A 184 13.51 2.18 15.76
C ARG A 184 14.64 3.14 16.14
N TYR A 185 15.07 3.97 15.19
CA TYR A 185 16.14 4.94 15.37
C TYR A 185 15.61 6.37 15.42
N ASP A 186 14.50 6.65 14.74
CA ASP A 186 13.95 8.00 14.54
C ASP A 186 13.07 8.41 15.73
N ALA A 187 12.58 7.46 16.52
CA ALA A 187 11.93 7.73 17.79
C ALA A 187 12.95 8.31 18.78
N ALA A 188 12.59 9.46 19.39
CA ALA A 188 13.35 9.99 20.51
C ALA A 188 13.57 8.88 21.55
N ALA A 189 14.84 8.58 21.85
CA ALA A 189 15.21 7.51 22.76
C ALA A 189 14.48 7.67 24.11
N GLY A 190 13.45 6.84 24.34
CA GLY A 190 12.57 6.93 25.52
C GLY A 190 11.07 6.82 25.21
N LEU A 191 10.64 6.95 23.95
CA LEU A 191 9.27 6.60 23.58
C LEU A 191 9.14 5.07 23.59
N ALA A 192 8.48 4.53 24.62
CA ALA A 192 8.05 3.14 24.61
C ALA A 192 7.27 2.85 23.33
N LYS A 193 7.38 1.64 22.76
CA LYS A 193 6.55 1.22 21.62
C LYS A 193 5.09 1.48 22.00
N GLN A 194 4.48 2.50 21.40
CA GLN A 194 3.08 2.78 21.61
C GLN A 194 2.27 1.81 20.77
N GLU A 195 1.31 1.14 21.39
CA GLU A 195 0.33 0.34 20.66
C GLU A 195 -0.47 1.28 19.76
N THR A 196 -0.52 0.97 18.47
CA THR A 196 -1.25 1.74 17.49
C THR A 196 -2.58 1.07 17.17
N PHE A 197 -3.50 1.81 16.55
CA PHE A 197 -4.73 1.20 16.02
C PHE A 197 -4.46 0.11 14.96
N PHE A 198 -3.27 0.08 14.37
CA PHE A 198 -2.88 -1.00 13.46
C PHE A 198 -2.54 -2.29 14.22
N ASP A 199 -1.85 -2.20 15.37
CA ASP A 199 -1.60 -3.34 16.24
C ASP A 199 -2.93 -3.91 16.77
N GLU A 200 -3.84 -3.03 17.21
CA GLU A 200 -5.19 -3.43 17.65
C GLU A 200 -5.97 -4.13 16.54
N ARG A 201 -5.99 -3.53 15.34
CA ARG A 201 -6.65 -4.12 14.17
C ARG A 201 -6.08 -5.50 13.85
N GLU A 202 -4.76 -5.67 13.87
CA GLU A 202 -4.13 -6.96 13.61
C GLU A 202 -4.52 -8.01 14.67
N ARG A 203 -4.53 -7.63 15.94
CA ARG A 203 -5.00 -8.50 17.03
C ARG A 203 -6.44 -8.94 16.82
N LEU A 204 -7.34 -8.02 16.48
CA LEU A 204 -8.76 -8.32 16.24
C LEU A 204 -8.95 -9.25 15.03
N LEU A 205 -8.27 -8.96 13.91
CA LEU A 205 -8.39 -9.72 12.66
C LEU A 205 -8.03 -11.21 12.83
N PHE A 206 -7.02 -11.50 13.65
CA PHE A 206 -6.50 -12.85 13.86
C PHE A 206 -6.82 -13.42 15.25
N SER A 207 -7.72 -12.79 16.01
CA SER A 207 -8.06 -13.18 17.38
C SER A 207 -8.58 -14.61 17.52
N GLN A 208 -9.23 -15.13 16.47
CA GLN A 208 -9.75 -16.51 16.44
C GLN A 208 -8.73 -17.53 15.93
N TYR A 209 -7.56 -17.09 15.46
CA TYR A 209 -6.51 -17.99 15.01
C TYR A 209 -5.88 -18.68 16.22
N ARG A 210 -5.87 -20.01 16.20
CA ARG A 210 -5.21 -20.82 17.22
C ARG A 210 -4.24 -21.75 16.49
N LYS A 211 -2.96 -21.54 16.77
CA LYS A 211 -1.90 -22.39 16.21
C LYS A 211 -2.14 -23.84 16.66
N ASP A 212 -2.05 -24.77 15.71
CA ASP A 212 -2.18 -26.22 15.93
C ASP A 212 -3.54 -26.67 16.52
N SER A 213 -4.59 -25.83 16.44
CA SER A 213 -5.94 -26.25 16.81
C SER A 213 -6.60 -27.03 15.70
N GLY A 214 -7.41 -28.04 16.07
CA GLY A 214 -8.12 -28.90 15.13
C GLY A 214 -7.42 -30.24 14.90
N ALA A 215 -8.17 -31.22 14.40
CA ALA A 215 -7.68 -32.58 14.15
C ALA A 215 -7.85 -33.03 12.69
N GLY A 216 -8.45 -32.18 11.85
CA GLY A 216 -8.61 -32.43 10.42
C GLY A 216 -7.34 -32.17 9.60
N PRO A 217 -7.48 -32.12 8.26
CA PRO A 217 -6.36 -31.79 7.36
C PRO A 217 -5.76 -30.42 7.71
N ALA A 218 -4.48 -30.25 7.40
CA ALA A 218 -3.80 -28.96 7.48
C ALA A 218 -4.26 -28.05 6.32
N VAL A 219 -4.82 -26.89 6.66
CA VAL A 219 -5.26 -25.90 5.67
C VAL A 219 -4.48 -24.61 5.86
N GLY A 220 -3.67 -24.29 4.86
CA GLY A 220 -2.86 -23.08 4.80
C GLY A 220 -3.68 -21.83 4.46
N LEU A 221 -3.43 -20.73 5.16
CA LEU A 221 -4.00 -19.41 4.88
C LEU A 221 -2.86 -18.40 4.63
N PRO A 222 -2.65 -17.95 3.38
CA PRO A 222 -1.59 -16.99 3.05
C PRO A 222 -1.89 -15.61 3.67
N ARG A 223 -1.02 -15.09 4.53
CA ARG A 223 -1.20 -13.81 5.24
C ARG A 223 -0.92 -12.60 4.33
N ALA A 224 -1.71 -12.45 3.28
CA ALA A 224 -1.56 -11.38 2.29
C ALA A 224 -2.91 -10.97 1.67
N LEU A 225 -3.02 -9.70 1.24
CA LEU A 225 -4.16 -9.16 0.50
C LEU A 225 -5.51 -9.51 1.18
N LEU A 226 -6.42 -10.22 0.51
CA LEU A 226 -7.79 -10.52 0.96
C LEU A 226 -7.89 -11.19 2.32
N VAL A 227 -6.82 -11.86 2.80
CA VAL A 227 -6.82 -12.42 4.15
C VAL A 227 -6.86 -11.32 5.21
N TYR A 228 -6.27 -10.14 4.98
CA TYR A 228 -6.41 -9.01 5.91
C TYR A 228 -7.81 -8.38 5.91
N ASP A 229 -8.65 -8.68 4.92
CA ASP A 229 -10.04 -8.23 4.84
C ASP A 229 -11.00 -9.30 5.41
N PHE A 230 -10.72 -10.58 5.17
CA PHE A 230 -11.62 -11.70 5.46
C PHE A 230 -11.09 -12.69 6.51
N ALA A 231 -9.99 -12.40 7.21
CA ALA A 231 -9.43 -13.30 8.23
C ALA A 231 -10.48 -13.80 9.25
N PRO A 232 -11.33 -12.94 9.87
CA PRO A 232 -12.35 -13.41 10.78
C PRO A 232 -13.30 -14.44 10.16
N LEU A 233 -13.76 -14.22 8.93
CA LEU A 233 -14.63 -15.14 8.19
C LEU A 233 -13.92 -16.46 7.87
N LEU A 234 -12.74 -16.38 7.25
CA LEU A 234 -12.01 -17.56 6.78
C LEU A 234 -11.52 -18.42 7.94
N ILE A 235 -11.01 -17.81 9.02
CA ILE A 235 -10.53 -18.52 10.20
C ILE A 235 -11.70 -19.14 10.97
N ALA A 236 -12.83 -18.43 11.13
CA ALA A 236 -14.02 -18.99 11.78
C ALA A 236 -14.56 -20.20 11.01
N PHE A 237 -14.65 -20.10 9.68
CA PHE A 237 -15.06 -21.21 8.81
C PHE A 237 -14.15 -22.44 8.98
N LEU A 238 -12.82 -22.24 8.92
CA LEU A 238 -11.85 -23.32 9.11
C LEU A 238 -11.92 -23.94 10.52
N ASN A 239 -12.07 -23.11 11.55
CA ASN A 239 -12.23 -23.56 12.93
C ASN A 239 -13.51 -24.40 13.09
N ALA A 240 -14.64 -23.98 12.50
CA ALA A 240 -15.91 -24.70 12.55
C ALA A 240 -15.84 -26.06 11.83
N LEU A 241 -15.02 -26.18 10.78
CA LEU A 241 -14.73 -27.48 10.15
C LEU A 241 -13.85 -28.39 11.03
N GLY A 242 -13.13 -27.83 12.00
CA GLY A 242 -12.18 -28.56 12.84
C GLY A 242 -10.89 -28.94 12.11
N VAL A 243 -10.51 -28.19 11.06
CA VAL A 243 -9.23 -28.37 10.36
C VAL A 243 -8.06 -27.84 11.18
N ARG A 244 -6.84 -28.25 10.83
CA ARG A 244 -5.61 -27.64 11.37
C ARG A 244 -5.29 -26.38 10.57
N CYS A 245 -5.68 -25.21 11.08
CA CYS A 245 -5.43 -23.94 10.39
C CYS A 245 -3.93 -23.56 10.48
N VAL A 246 -3.27 -23.35 9.34
CA VAL A 246 -1.86 -22.95 9.25
C VAL A 246 -1.79 -21.56 8.62
N LEU A 247 -1.62 -20.52 9.44
CA LEU A 247 -1.42 -19.16 8.94
C LEU A 247 0.06 -18.95 8.63
N SER A 248 0.40 -18.45 7.43
CA SER A 248 1.79 -18.07 7.14
C SER A 248 2.24 -16.96 8.11
N SER A 249 3.53 -16.89 8.43
CA SER A 249 4.08 -15.85 9.31
C SER A 249 3.84 -14.42 8.80
N THR A 250 4.17 -13.41 9.61
CA THR A 250 4.40 -12.06 9.10
C THR A 250 5.46 -12.06 8.01
N SER A 251 5.38 -11.14 7.05
CA SER A 251 6.37 -11.04 5.97
C SER A 251 7.79 -10.90 6.55
N THR A 252 8.64 -11.86 6.23
CA THR A 252 10.08 -11.88 6.51
C THR A 252 10.85 -11.64 5.21
N GLY A 253 12.15 -11.40 5.30
CA GLY A 253 13.02 -11.23 4.13
C GLY A 253 13.04 -12.44 3.23
N GLU A 254 12.98 -13.62 3.82
CA GLU A 254 12.84 -14.87 3.08
C GLU A 254 11.54 -14.89 2.28
N ILE A 255 10.40 -14.56 2.90
CA ILE A 255 9.11 -14.47 2.21
C ILE A 255 9.16 -13.39 1.13
N ILE A 256 9.74 -12.22 1.40
CA ILE A 256 9.85 -11.11 0.43
C ILE A 256 10.73 -11.52 -0.76
N ALA A 257 11.88 -12.12 -0.52
CA ALA A 257 12.77 -12.61 -1.58
C ALA A 257 12.05 -13.65 -2.44
N LYS A 258 11.38 -14.62 -1.80
CA LYS A 258 10.64 -15.65 -2.50
C LYS A 258 9.44 -15.10 -3.28
N SER A 259 8.80 -14.07 -2.72
CA SER A 259 7.71 -13.34 -3.37
C SER A 259 8.15 -12.68 -4.66
N VAL A 260 9.31 -12.02 -4.66
CA VAL A 260 9.88 -11.39 -5.86
C VAL A 260 10.23 -12.46 -6.89
N GLU A 261 10.91 -13.53 -6.48
CA GLU A 261 11.33 -14.64 -7.36
C GLU A 261 10.16 -15.32 -8.08
N LEU A 262 9.06 -15.59 -7.35
CA LEU A 262 7.90 -16.31 -7.88
C LEU A 262 6.89 -15.40 -8.60
N SER A 263 7.06 -14.09 -8.53
CA SER A 263 6.12 -13.12 -9.11
C SER A 263 6.46 -12.74 -10.54
N TYR A 264 5.46 -12.30 -11.28
CA TYR A 264 5.67 -11.66 -12.57
C TYR A 264 6.04 -10.18 -12.37
N THR A 265 6.85 -9.64 -13.28
CA THR A 265 7.53 -8.35 -13.14
C THR A 265 6.59 -7.20 -12.79
N ASP A 266 5.46 -7.11 -13.52
CA ASP A 266 4.56 -5.95 -13.47
C ASP A 266 3.52 -6.00 -12.34
N SER A 267 3.58 -7.02 -11.46
CA SER A 267 2.70 -7.10 -10.30
C SER A 267 3.03 -6.04 -9.24
N CYS A 268 2.00 -5.52 -8.57
CA CYS A 268 2.21 -4.65 -7.42
C CYS A 268 2.80 -5.44 -6.24
N PHE A 269 3.58 -4.77 -5.38
CA PHE A 269 4.28 -5.45 -4.27
C PHE A 269 3.37 -6.29 -3.35
N PRO A 270 2.14 -5.85 -2.98
CA PRO A 270 1.22 -6.70 -2.21
C PRO A 270 0.82 -8.00 -2.92
N LEU A 271 0.71 -7.98 -4.25
CA LEU A 271 0.43 -9.19 -5.04
C LEU A 271 1.66 -10.10 -5.11
N LYS A 272 2.87 -9.53 -5.21
CA LYS A 272 4.12 -10.29 -5.08
C LYS A 272 4.16 -11.03 -3.75
N LEU A 273 3.87 -10.34 -2.65
CA LEU A 273 3.85 -10.93 -1.29
C LEU A 273 2.96 -12.17 -1.19
N LEU A 274 1.81 -12.16 -1.86
CA LEU A 274 0.93 -13.33 -1.87
C LEU A 274 1.62 -14.59 -2.41
N HIS A 275 2.51 -14.46 -3.40
CA HIS A 275 3.22 -15.62 -3.96
C HIS A 275 4.15 -16.24 -2.92
N GLY A 276 4.94 -15.44 -2.20
CA GLY A 276 5.83 -15.96 -1.15
C GLY A 276 5.07 -16.51 0.05
N HIS A 277 3.98 -15.85 0.46
CA HIS A 277 3.12 -16.35 1.54
C HIS A 277 2.41 -17.66 1.15
N ALA A 278 2.00 -17.83 -0.10
CA ALA A 278 1.45 -19.09 -0.60
C ALA A 278 2.52 -20.18 -0.68
N ALA A 279 3.74 -19.85 -1.11
CA ALA A 279 4.86 -20.79 -1.18
C ALA A 279 5.30 -21.29 0.20
N ALA A 280 5.22 -20.44 1.22
CA ALA A 280 5.51 -20.82 2.60
C ALA A 280 4.51 -21.86 3.18
N LEU A 281 3.43 -22.18 2.47
CA LEU A 281 2.40 -23.13 2.86
C LEU A 281 2.45 -24.43 2.04
N ALA A 282 3.59 -24.72 1.39
CA ALA A 282 3.78 -25.90 0.55
C ALA A 282 3.57 -27.25 1.28
N GLU A 283 3.67 -27.29 2.61
CA GLU A 283 3.48 -28.49 3.43
C GLU A 283 2.03 -28.68 3.91
N ALA A 284 1.13 -27.72 3.69
CA ALA A 284 -0.27 -27.85 4.11
C ALA A 284 -1.05 -28.75 3.13
N ASP A 285 -1.92 -29.65 3.61
CA ASP A 285 -2.71 -30.54 2.74
C ASP A 285 -3.49 -29.73 1.67
N TYR A 286 -4.09 -28.63 2.10
CA TYR A 286 -4.77 -27.66 1.24
C TYR A 286 -4.30 -26.23 1.54
N VAL A 287 -4.48 -25.32 0.59
CA VAL A 287 -4.35 -23.87 0.79
C VAL A 287 -5.68 -23.22 0.47
N LEU A 288 -6.22 -22.39 1.36
CA LEU A 288 -7.45 -21.64 1.14
C LEU A 288 -7.11 -20.19 0.80
N TYR A 289 -7.52 -19.72 -0.39
CA TYR A 289 -7.41 -18.31 -0.75
C TYR A 289 -8.60 -17.88 -1.62
N PRO A 290 -9.42 -16.91 -1.18
CA PRO A 290 -10.63 -16.55 -1.91
C PRO A 290 -10.37 -15.80 -3.22
N SER A 291 -11.31 -15.90 -4.15
CA SER A 291 -11.46 -14.93 -5.24
C SER A 291 -12.66 -14.03 -4.90
N ALA A 292 -12.39 -12.84 -4.37
CA ALA A 292 -13.44 -11.89 -4.02
C ALA A 292 -13.77 -10.98 -5.20
N ILE A 293 -14.93 -11.13 -5.83
CA ILE A 293 -15.31 -10.36 -7.03
C ILE A 293 -15.91 -9.01 -6.62
N ARG A 294 -17.02 -9.04 -5.88
CA ARG A 294 -17.72 -7.86 -5.34
C ARG A 294 -17.87 -7.99 -3.83
N MET A 295 -17.38 -6.98 -3.13
CA MET A 295 -17.21 -7.00 -1.66
C MET A 295 -18.43 -6.46 -0.90
N GLY A 296 -19.55 -6.22 -1.59
CA GLY A 296 -20.78 -5.84 -0.93
C GLY A 296 -21.98 -6.02 -1.84
N GLU A 297 -23.15 -5.75 -1.27
CA GLU A 297 -24.43 -5.89 -1.98
C GLU A 297 -24.48 -5.00 -3.22
N LYS A 298 -25.24 -5.51 -4.20
CA LYS A 298 -25.53 -4.83 -5.45
C LYS A 298 -26.31 -3.55 -5.16
N ASP A 299 -25.83 -2.42 -5.67
CA ASP A 299 -26.52 -1.13 -5.58
C ASP A 299 -26.60 -0.56 -7.01
N GLY A 300 -27.72 -0.78 -7.70
CA GLY A 300 -27.81 -0.52 -9.14
C GLY A 300 -26.81 -1.31 -9.98
N ASP A 301 -26.77 -1.06 -11.29
CA ASP A 301 -25.74 -1.63 -12.18
C ASP A 301 -24.48 -0.76 -12.21
N GLU A 302 -24.63 0.51 -11.86
CA GLU A 302 -23.63 1.56 -11.87
C GLU A 302 -22.74 1.56 -10.62
N ASN A 303 -23.22 1.11 -9.45
CA ASN A 303 -22.50 1.15 -8.18
C ASN A 303 -22.15 -0.25 -7.66
N GLN A 304 -21.26 -0.92 -8.40
CA GLN A 304 -20.72 -2.22 -8.03
C GLN A 304 -19.41 -2.08 -7.23
N LYS A 305 -19.33 -2.77 -6.09
CA LYS A 305 -18.19 -2.73 -5.15
C LYS A 305 -17.12 -3.76 -5.52
N TYR A 306 -16.55 -3.65 -6.71
CA TYR A 306 -15.53 -4.59 -7.21
C TYR A 306 -14.24 -4.50 -6.41
N SER A 307 -13.61 -5.65 -6.14
CA SER A 307 -12.21 -5.69 -5.75
C SER A 307 -11.30 -5.45 -6.96
N CYS A 308 -10.00 -5.23 -6.74
CA CYS A 308 -9.03 -5.05 -7.82
C CYS A 308 -9.00 -6.29 -8.76
N PRO A 309 -9.05 -6.13 -10.09
CA PRO A 309 -9.00 -7.26 -11.03
C PRO A 309 -7.78 -8.16 -10.85
N LEU A 310 -6.62 -7.58 -10.51
CA LEU A 310 -5.41 -8.37 -10.22
C LEU A 310 -5.57 -9.21 -8.95
N VAL A 311 -6.30 -8.70 -7.95
CA VAL A 311 -6.61 -9.43 -6.71
C VAL A 311 -7.67 -10.52 -6.96
N GLN A 312 -8.66 -10.27 -7.82
CA GLN A 312 -9.62 -11.30 -8.26
C GLN A 312 -8.93 -12.48 -8.95
N ALA A 313 -7.97 -12.18 -9.83
CA ALA A 313 -7.20 -13.16 -10.58
C ALA A 313 -6.11 -13.85 -9.74
N ALA A 314 -5.66 -13.22 -8.63
CA ALA A 314 -4.55 -13.67 -7.80
C ALA A 314 -4.57 -15.16 -7.43
N PRO A 315 -5.68 -15.76 -6.92
CA PRO A 315 -5.73 -17.19 -6.63
C PRO A 315 -5.40 -18.08 -7.85
N TYR A 316 -5.83 -17.69 -9.04
CA TYR A 316 -5.57 -18.47 -10.26
C TYR A 316 -4.11 -18.34 -10.71
N ILE A 317 -3.49 -17.19 -10.48
CA ILE A 317 -2.07 -16.95 -10.77
C ILE A 317 -1.20 -17.77 -9.81
N ILE A 318 -1.44 -17.69 -8.50
CA ILE A 318 -0.63 -18.42 -7.51
C ILE A 318 -0.76 -19.94 -7.61
N ARG A 319 -1.91 -20.43 -8.12
CA ARG A 319 -2.08 -21.87 -8.43
C ARG A 319 -0.95 -22.37 -9.34
N GLN A 320 -0.62 -21.58 -10.36
CA GLN A 320 0.37 -21.92 -11.37
C GLN A 320 1.78 -21.56 -10.92
N SER A 321 1.99 -20.33 -10.42
CA SER A 321 3.35 -19.87 -10.06
C SER A 321 3.95 -20.61 -8.87
N VAL A 322 3.12 -21.14 -7.98
CA VAL A 322 3.53 -21.89 -6.77
C VAL A 322 3.24 -23.39 -6.89
N ASN A 323 2.74 -23.84 -8.05
CA ASN A 323 2.42 -25.25 -8.34
C ASN A 323 1.52 -25.92 -7.27
N LEU A 324 0.50 -25.20 -6.79
CA LEU A 324 -0.42 -25.72 -5.77
C LEU A 324 -1.50 -26.65 -6.35
N GLY A 325 -1.72 -26.63 -7.66
CA GLY A 325 -2.69 -27.52 -8.33
C GLY A 325 -4.07 -27.49 -7.67
N ASP A 326 -4.66 -28.67 -7.47
CA ASP A 326 -5.98 -28.83 -6.84
C ASP A 326 -6.00 -28.63 -5.32
N ARG A 327 -4.82 -28.55 -4.69
CA ARG A 327 -4.70 -28.25 -3.25
C ARG A 327 -5.07 -26.81 -2.94
N LEU A 328 -5.00 -25.90 -3.92
CA LEU A 328 -5.49 -24.54 -3.77
C LEU A 328 -7.03 -24.52 -3.91
N LEU A 329 -7.69 -24.11 -2.85
CA LEU A 329 -9.13 -23.99 -2.75
C LEU A 329 -9.51 -22.51 -2.87
N ILE A 330 -10.35 -22.20 -3.86
CA ILE A 330 -10.67 -20.83 -4.27
C ILE A 330 -12.19 -20.63 -4.13
N PRO A 331 -12.70 -20.32 -2.93
CA PRO A 331 -14.10 -19.94 -2.80
C PRO A 331 -14.31 -18.58 -3.50
N THR A 332 -15.36 -18.49 -4.32
CA THR A 332 -15.77 -17.20 -4.90
C THR A 332 -16.55 -16.43 -3.84
N LEU A 333 -16.10 -15.22 -3.53
CA LEU A 333 -16.81 -14.31 -2.63
C LEU A 333 -17.43 -13.19 -3.48
N ASP A 334 -18.72 -13.32 -3.77
CA ASP A 334 -19.50 -12.31 -4.48
C ASP A 334 -20.76 -11.95 -3.69
N PHE A 335 -20.62 -10.95 -2.82
CA PHE A 335 -21.70 -10.50 -1.95
C PHE A 335 -22.85 -9.82 -2.72
N SER A 336 -22.66 -9.48 -4.00
CA SER A 336 -23.75 -8.95 -4.83
C SER A 336 -24.75 -10.02 -5.24
N GLN A 337 -24.36 -11.30 -5.19
CA GLN A 337 -25.25 -12.45 -5.44
C GLN A 337 -25.97 -12.93 -4.17
N GLY A 338 -25.77 -12.22 -3.05
CA GLY A 338 -26.32 -12.57 -1.75
C GLY A 338 -25.43 -13.52 -0.95
N ILE A 339 -25.67 -13.56 0.37
CA ILE A 339 -24.87 -14.37 1.32
C ILE A 339 -25.02 -15.86 1.03
N ASP A 340 -26.16 -16.32 0.51
CA ASP A 340 -26.39 -17.73 0.18
C ASP A 340 -25.41 -18.27 -0.87
N ASP A 341 -25.02 -17.45 -1.85
CA ASP A 341 -24.01 -17.85 -2.84
C ASP A 341 -22.62 -17.99 -2.21
N VAL A 342 -22.27 -17.08 -1.29
CA VAL A 342 -21.02 -17.16 -0.53
C VAL A 342 -20.99 -18.43 0.34
N ILE A 343 -22.09 -18.73 1.05
CA ILE A 343 -22.24 -19.95 1.86
C ILE A 343 -22.06 -21.20 0.98
N LYS A 344 -22.68 -21.22 -0.20
CA LYS A 344 -22.57 -22.32 -1.16
C LYS A 344 -21.12 -22.51 -1.61
N ASN A 345 -20.42 -21.44 -1.99
CA ASN A 345 -19.02 -21.49 -2.44
C ASN A 345 -18.09 -22.00 -1.33
N LEU A 346 -18.26 -21.56 -0.09
CA LEU A 346 -17.52 -22.07 1.07
C LEU A 346 -17.84 -23.55 1.33
N THR A 347 -19.11 -23.93 1.25
CA THR A 347 -19.55 -25.32 1.41
C THR A 347 -18.90 -26.25 0.37
N ASP A 348 -18.85 -25.85 -0.89
CA ASP A 348 -18.26 -26.65 -1.97
C ASP A 348 -16.75 -26.82 -1.77
N VAL A 349 -16.07 -25.83 -1.22
CA VAL A 349 -14.67 -25.93 -0.79
C VAL A 349 -14.50 -26.92 0.37
N ALA A 350 -15.40 -26.91 1.36
CA ALA A 350 -15.37 -27.89 2.46
C ALA A 350 -15.51 -29.34 1.95
N VAL A 351 -16.37 -29.55 0.94
CA VAL A 351 -16.54 -30.87 0.31
C VAL A 351 -15.24 -31.34 -0.37
N LYS A 352 -14.51 -30.43 -1.02
CA LYS A 352 -13.19 -30.74 -1.61
C LYS A 352 -12.15 -31.14 -0.56
N MET A 353 -12.26 -30.64 0.67
CA MET A 353 -11.42 -31.06 1.80
C MET A 353 -11.84 -32.42 2.40
N GLY A 354 -12.93 -33.03 1.91
CA GLY A 354 -13.44 -34.32 2.39
C GLY A 354 -14.55 -34.22 3.45
N PHE A 355 -15.09 -33.03 3.74
CA PHE A 355 -16.21 -32.89 4.66
C PHE A 355 -17.57 -33.15 3.99
N SER A 356 -18.57 -33.55 4.78
CA SER A 356 -19.94 -33.66 4.27
C SER A 356 -20.50 -32.29 3.91
N ARG A 357 -21.36 -32.22 2.89
CA ARG A 357 -22.03 -30.97 2.49
C ARG A 357 -22.80 -30.32 3.66
N LYS A 358 -23.39 -31.13 4.55
CA LYS A 358 -24.07 -30.64 5.77
C LYS A 358 -23.09 -29.91 6.69
N LYS A 359 -21.98 -30.56 7.05
CA LYS A 359 -20.94 -29.95 7.91
C LYS A 359 -20.31 -28.71 7.25
N GLY A 360 -20.08 -28.76 5.94
CA GLY A 360 -19.59 -27.60 5.17
C GLY A 360 -20.53 -26.40 5.24
N LYS A 361 -21.84 -26.63 5.10
CA LYS A 361 -22.86 -25.58 5.20
C LYS A 361 -22.98 -25.03 6.62
N GLU A 362 -22.97 -25.90 7.63
CA GLU A 362 -22.99 -25.50 9.04
C GLU A 362 -21.78 -24.66 9.42
N ALA A 363 -20.60 -24.93 8.87
CA ALA A 363 -19.40 -24.15 9.12
C ALA A 363 -19.38 -22.80 8.38
N ALA A 364 -20.08 -22.71 7.25
CA ALA A 364 -20.14 -21.50 6.42
C ALA A 364 -21.21 -20.49 6.90
N LEU A 365 -22.19 -20.95 7.68
CA LEU A 365 -23.16 -20.13 8.42
C LEU A 365 -22.51 -19.54 9.67
#